data_AF-A0A934FG76-F1
#
_entry.id   AF-A0A934FG76-F1
#
_cell.length_a   1.000
_cell.length_b   1.000
_cell.length_c   1.000
_cell.angle_alpha   90.00
_cell.angle_beta   90.00
_cell.angle_gamma   90.00
#
_symmetry.space_group_name_H-M   'P 1'
#
loop_
_entity.id
_entity.type
_entity.pdbx_description
1 polymer ?
#
loop_
_entity_poly.entity_id
_entity_poly.type
_entity_poly.pdbx_seq_one_letter_code
_entity_poly.pdbx_strand_id
1 'polypeptide(L)'
;MKSTSYNYGECEICNATMQEKLIKQDFWIRDELIIIEDIPAGVCPQCGEKVVKAEVGRWVTELINNSERIAKAPRVSVPTIKFEILI
;
A
#
# COMPACT_ATOMS: atom_id res chain seq x y z
N MET A 1 -25.32 -5.17 -4.62
CA MET A 1 -25.11 -3.71 -4.53
C MET A 1 -24.02 -3.32 -5.50
N LYS A 2 -24.32 -2.49 -6.50
CA LYS A 2 -23.29 -1.92 -7.39
C LYS A 2 -22.52 -0.88 -6.58
N SER A 3 -21.30 -1.22 -6.15
CA SER A 3 -20.34 -0.24 -5.67
C SER A 3 -20.05 0.72 -6.82
N THR A 4 -20.48 1.97 -6.72
CA THR A 4 -20.02 3.03 -7.61
C THR A 4 -18.53 3.22 -7.33
N SER A 5 -17.66 2.79 -8.27
CA SER A 5 -16.22 2.93 -8.12
C SER A 5 -15.83 4.39 -7.94
N TYR A 6 -14.89 4.67 -7.04
CA TYR A 6 -14.42 6.04 -6.83
C TYR A 6 -13.57 6.51 -8.03
N ASN A 7 -13.75 7.76 -8.45
CA ASN A 7 -12.91 8.36 -9.49
C ASN A 7 -11.64 8.95 -8.87
N TYR A 8 -10.51 8.27 -9.07
CA TYR A 8 -9.19 8.71 -8.61
C TYR A 8 -8.50 9.72 -9.53
N GLY A 9 -9.15 10.13 -10.63
CA GLY A 9 -8.62 11.13 -11.56
C GLY A 9 -7.54 10.60 -12.50
N GLU A 10 -6.67 11.51 -12.94
CA GLU A 10 -5.49 11.20 -13.76
C GLU A 10 -4.25 11.05 -12.89
N CYS A 11 -3.31 10.23 -13.35
CA CYS A 11 -2.02 10.04 -12.70
C CYS A 11 -1.19 11.34 -12.75
N GLU A 12 -0.71 11.80 -11.60
CA GLU A 12 0.14 13.00 -11.50
C GLU A 12 1.51 12.83 -12.19
N ILE A 13 1.93 11.59 -12.48
CA ILE A 13 3.23 11.27 -13.09
C ILE A 13 3.16 11.19 -14.63
N CYS A 14 2.09 10.62 -15.18
CA CYS A 14 2.00 10.33 -16.63
C CYS A 14 0.63 10.61 -17.26
N ASN A 15 -0.30 11.23 -16.53
CA ASN A 15 -1.64 11.64 -16.99
C ASN A 15 -2.60 10.52 -17.42
N ALA A 16 -2.23 9.24 -17.30
CA ALA A 16 -3.16 8.14 -17.54
C ALA A 16 -4.29 8.11 -16.50
N THR A 17 -5.50 7.73 -16.91
CA THR A 17 -6.63 7.56 -16.00
C THR A 17 -6.34 6.47 -14.96
N MET A 18 -6.50 6.82 -13.68
CA MET A 18 -6.29 5.91 -12.56
C MET A 18 -7.38 4.84 -12.49
N GLN A 19 -7.01 3.62 -12.09
CA GLN A 19 -7.93 2.49 -11.93
C GLN A 19 -8.08 2.11 -10.45
N GLU A 20 -9.31 1.99 -9.96
CA GLU A 20 -9.54 1.48 -8.60
C GLU A 20 -9.12 0.00 -8.48
N LYS A 21 -8.29 -0.30 -7.49
CA LYS A 21 -7.81 -1.66 -7.16
C LYS A 21 -7.70 -1.83 -5.65
N LEU A 22 -7.73 -3.09 -5.21
CA LEU A 22 -7.26 -3.49 -3.89
C LEU A 22 -5.78 -3.81 -3.99
N ILE A 23 -4.96 -3.13 -3.19
CA ILE A 23 -3.50 -3.28 -3.21
C ILE A 23 -2.99 -3.90 -1.92
N LYS A 24 -1.80 -4.47 -2.00
CA LYS A 24 -0.94 -4.71 -0.84
C LYS A 24 0.08 -3.58 -0.74
N GLN A 25 0.31 -3.10 0.47
CA GLN A 25 1.33 -2.11 0.77
C GLN A 25 2.19 -2.58 1.93
N ASP A 26 3.49 -2.64 1.69
CA ASP A 26 4.49 -2.89 2.70
C ASP A 26 5.03 -1.57 3.29
N PHE A 27 5.27 -1.58 4.59
CA PHE A 27 5.81 -0.48 5.36
C PHE A 27 6.96 -0.99 6.23
N TRP A 28 8.10 -0.30 6.17
CA TRP A 28 9.20 -0.48 7.11
C TRP A 28 9.05 0.50 8.27
N ILE A 29 8.74 -0.01 9.46
CA ILE A 29 8.48 0.79 10.66
C ILE A 29 9.28 0.21 11.81
N ARG A 30 10.21 1.00 12.38
CA ARG A 30 11.06 0.59 13.53
C ARG A 30 11.68 -0.81 13.31
N ASP A 31 12.26 -1.01 12.13
CA ASP A 31 12.91 -2.26 11.69
C ASP A 31 11.99 -3.47 11.49
N GLU A 32 10.67 -3.31 11.62
CA GLU A 32 9.68 -4.33 11.26
C GLU A 32 9.04 -4.05 9.89
N LEU A 33 8.92 -5.11 9.07
CA LEU A 33 8.14 -5.10 7.84
C LEU A 33 6.67 -5.40 8.16
N ILE A 34 5.80 -4.43 7.93
CA ILE A 34 4.35 -4.55 8.08
C ILE A 34 3.71 -4.55 6.70
N ILE A 35 2.95 -5.60 6.38
CA ILE A 35 2.20 -5.72 5.12
C ILE A 35 0.72 -5.52 5.42
N ILE A 36 0.12 -4.51 4.81
CA ILE A 36 -1.32 -4.27 4.87
C ILE A 36 -1.91 -4.68 3.52
N GLU A 37 -2.90 -5.57 3.57
CA GLU A 37 -3.59 -6.11 2.40
C GLU A 37 -4.94 -5.42 2.19
N ASP A 38 -5.50 -5.59 0.99
CA ASP A 38 -6.83 -5.12 0.61
C ASP A 38 -7.08 -3.62 0.81
N ILE A 39 -6.05 -2.80 0.60
CA ILE A 39 -6.18 -1.34 0.67
C ILE A 39 -6.85 -0.85 -0.63
N PRO A 40 -7.98 -0.13 -0.56
CA PRO A 40 -8.57 0.50 -1.75
C PRO A 40 -7.72 1.68 -2.20
N ALA A 41 -7.28 1.65 -3.46
CA ALA A 41 -6.41 2.67 -4.06
C ALA A 41 -6.73 2.89 -5.54
N GLY A 42 -6.44 4.09 -6.04
CA GLY A 42 -6.26 4.33 -7.45
C GLY A 42 -4.86 3.90 -7.86
N VAL A 43 -4.74 3.11 -8.91
CA VAL A 43 -3.47 2.62 -9.44
C VAL A 43 -3.34 3.02 -10.90
N CYS A 44 -2.25 3.69 -11.25
CA CYS A 44 -1.95 4.02 -12.63
C CYS A 44 -1.57 2.73 -13.39
N PRO A 45 -2.28 2.38 -14.48
CA PRO A 45 -1.99 1.18 -15.24
C PRO A 45 -0.70 1.28 -16.08
N GLN A 46 -0.12 2.48 -16.23
CA GLN A 46 1.08 2.70 -17.04
C GLN A 46 2.37 2.73 -16.22
N CYS A 47 2.44 3.59 -15.19
CA CYS A 47 3.67 3.76 -14.40
C CYS A 47 3.65 3.04 -13.04
N GLY A 48 2.48 2.58 -12.58
CA GLY A 48 2.33 1.88 -11.30
C GLY A 48 2.15 2.78 -10.08
N GLU A 49 2.06 4.11 -10.26
CA GLU A 49 1.76 5.06 -9.18
C GLU A 49 0.47 4.68 -8.44
N LYS A 50 0.44 4.90 -7.13
CA LYS A 50 -0.70 4.52 -6.29
C LYS A 50 -1.12 5.69 -5.42
N VAL A 51 -2.41 5.99 -5.41
CA VAL A 51 -2.99 7.03 -4.56
C VAL A 51 -4.15 6.45 -3.76
N VAL A 52 -4.29 6.91 -2.51
CA VAL A 52 -5.40 6.51 -1.64
C VAL A 52 -6.22 7.75 -1.28
N LYS A 53 -7.51 7.55 -1.00
CA LYS A 53 -8.34 8.61 -0.43
C LYS A 53 -7.78 9.02 0.93
N ALA A 54 -7.96 10.28 1.30
CA ALA A 54 -7.50 10.80 2.59
C ALA A 54 -8.03 10.01 3.80
N GLU A 55 -9.27 9.50 3.74
CA GLU A 55 -9.83 8.63 4.77
C GLU A 55 -9.12 7.27 4.87
N VAL A 56 -8.75 6.68 3.72
CA VAL A 56 -8.04 5.40 3.66
C VAL A 56 -6.62 5.57 4.21
N GLY A 57 -5.94 6.67 3.86
CA GLY A 57 -4.63 7.00 4.44
C GLY A 57 -4.68 7.16 5.97
N ARG A 58 -5.76 7.77 6.50
CA ARG A 58 -5.99 7.87 7.95
C ARG A 58 -6.16 6.48 8.58
N TRP A 59 -6.99 5.61 8.01
CA TRP A 59 -7.16 4.25 8.52
C TRP A 59 -5.89 3.41 8.47
N VAL A 60 -5.10 3.53 7.40
CA VAL A 60 -3.77 2.89 7.31
C VAL A 60 -2.88 3.34 8.46
N THR A 61 -2.87 4.64 8.77
CA THR A 61 -2.09 5.19 9.89
C THR A 61 -2.59 4.66 11.24
N GLU A 62 -3.91 4.56 11.45
CA GLU A 62 -4.50 3.97 12.66
C GLU A 62 -4.12 2.49 12.81
N LEU A 63 -4.12 1.71 11.73
CA LEU A 63 -3.71 0.31 11.73
C LEU A 63 -2.25 0.15 12.13
N ILE A 64 -1.36 0.98 11.58
CA ILE A 64 0.07 0.98 11.88
C ILE A 64 0.35 1.35 13.35
N ASN A 65 -0.44 2.26 13.93
CA ASN A 65 -0.26 2.68 15.32
C ASN A 65 -0.87 1.72 16.34
N ASN A 66 -1.58 0.67 15.91
CA ASN A 66 -2.17 -0.32 16.79
C ASN A 66 -1.22 -1.50 17.05
N SER A 67 -0.31 -1.32 18.02
CA SER A 67 0.71 -2.32 18.38
C SER A 67 0.12 -3.67 18.82
N GLU A 68 -1.04 -3.68 19.50
CA GLU A 68 -1.68 -4.93 19.94
C GLU A 68 -2.17 -5.74 18.74
N ARG A 69 -2.77 -5.08 17.75
CA ARG A 69 -3.21 -5.73 16.51
C ARG A 69 -2.02 -6.29 15.74
N ILE A 70 -0.93 -5.54 15.63
CA ILE A 70 0.30 -5.98 14.96
C ILE A 70 0.90 -7.20 15.66
N ALA A 71 0.94 -7.21 16.99
CA ALA A 71 1.47 -8.33 17.77
C ALA A 71 0.70 -9.65 17.55
N LYS A 72 -0.60 -9.56 17.23
CA LYS A 72 -1.48 -10.71 16.97
C LYS A 72 -1.61 -11.07 15.48
N ALA A 73 -1.01 -10.27 14.59
CA ALA A 73 -1.13 -10.48 13.15
C ALA A 73 -0.34 -11.72 12.69
N PRO A 74 -0.79 -12.42 11.63
CA PRO A 74 0.03 -13.43 10.97
C PRO A 74 1.36 -12.85 10.52
N ARG A 75 2.45 -13.59 10.72
CA ARG A 75 3.80 -13.18 10.29
C ARG A 75 4.25 -14.01 9.11
N VAL A 76 4.92 -13.36 8.16
CA VAL A 76 5.60 -14.01 7.04
C VAL A 76 7.10 -13.89 7.24
N SER A 77 7.84 -14.97 6.95
CA SER A 77 9.31 -14.92 6.92
C SER A 77 9.76 -14.42 5.56
N VAL A 78 10.58 -13.37 5.54
CA VAL A 78 11.06 -12.74 4.30
C VAL A 78 12.58 -12.77 4.29
N PRO A 79 13.22 -13.34 3.25
CA PRO A 79 14.67 -13.30 3.14
C PRO A 79 15.16 -11.87 2.90
N THR A 80 16.29 -11.51 3.52
CA THR A 80 16.99 -10.26 3.25
C THR A 80 18.34 -10.58 2.62
N ILE A 81 18.70 -9.80 1.60
CA ILE A 81 19.99 -9.89 0.93
C ILE A 81 20.65 -8.52 0.97
N LYS A 82 21.95 -8.46 1.24
CA LYS A 82 22.71 -7.22 1.13
C LYS A 82 23.07 -6.98 -0.32
N PHE A 83 22.93 -5.74 -0.77
CA PHE A 83 23.41 -5.34 -2.09
C PHE A 83 24.92 -5.10 -2.00
N GLU A 84 25.70 -6.13 -2.29
CA GLU A 84 27.15 -6.08 -2.36
C GLU A 84 27.57 -6.25 -3.82
N ILE A 85 27.97 -5.16 -4.48
CA ILE A 85 28.63 -5.25 -5.78
C ILE A 85 30.09 -5.61 -5.50
N LEU A 86 30.48 -6.82 -5.86
CA LEU A 86 31.89 -7.19 -5.97
C LEU A 86 32.44 -6.48 -7.21
N ILE A 87 32.98 -5.28 -7.01
CA ILE A 87 33.83 -4.61 -8.00
C ILE A 87 35.23 -5.24 -7.92
#